data_AF-A0A432XST0-F1
#
_entry.id   AF-A0A432XST0-F1
#
_cell.length_a   1.000
_cell.length_b   1.000
_cell.length_c   1.000
_cell.angle_alpha   90.00
_cell.angle_beta   90.00
_cell.angle_gamma   90.00
#
_symmetry.space_group_name_H-M   'P 1'
#
loop_
_entity.id
_entity.type
_entity.pdbx_description
1 polymer ?
#
loop_
_entity_poly.entity_id
_entity_poly.type
_entity_poly.pdbx_seq_one_letter_code
_entity_poly.pdbx_strand_id
1 'polypeptide(L)'
;MLAVDLPSEWQAEVWSTQATSSVWRLALAQTPRLEQLNCQTMTINALLSWCEKDSSLWLMQQLNGVYWLTEYRRTSLSKSVVRSDWRGTRLQQFSAQGQTVAIYQNNYHPKQLERYLKLRHSGRHPIVTELSHGRFYVSLQKPSEDIFVYARTQGTLLVSAQRH
;
A
#
# COMPACT_ATOMS: atom_id res chain seq x y z
N MET A 1 -23.18 1.12 -5.18
CA MET A 1 -22.35 0.63 -4.07
C MET A 1 -22.57 -0.88 -4.06
N LEU A 2 -21.62 -1.67 -4.56
CA LEU A 2 -21.75 -3.13 -4.54
C LEU A 2 -21.57 -3.56 -3.08
N ALA A 3 -22.59 -4.18 -2.50
CA ALA A 3 -22.47 -4.78 -1.18
C ALA A 3 -21.46 -5.92 -1.30
N VAL A 4 -20.36 -5.83 -0.55
CA VAL A 4 -19.44 -6.96 -0.40
C VAL A 4 -20.04 -7.86 0.67
N ASP A 5 -20.42 -9.06 0.27
CA ASP A 5 -20.87 -10.09 1.21
C ASP A 5 -19.67 -10.63 2.00
N LEU A 6 -19.40 -9.98 3.13
CA LEU A 6 -18.48 -10.48 4.13
C LEU A 6 -19.16 -11.57 4.98
N PRO A 7 -18.40 -12.54 5.51
CA PRO A 7 -18.95 -13.55 6.41
C PRO A 7 -19.72 -12.89 7.57
N SER A 8 -20.95 -13.34 7.83
CA SER A 8 -21.85 -12.69 8.78
C SER A 8 -21.33 -12.75 10.22
N GLU A 9 -20.57 -13.79 10.53
CA GLU A 9 -19.88 -13.95 11.80
C GLU A 9 -18.77 -12.91 12.03
N TRP A 10 -18.35 -12.18 10.99
CA TRP A 10 -17.30 -11.20 11.13
C TRP A 10 -17.71 -9.89 11.82
N GLN A 11 -19.02 -9.62 11.90
CA GLN A 11 -19.58 -8.39 12.44
C GLN A 11 -18.79 -7.16 11.96
N ALA A 12 -18.53 -7.11 10.65
CA ALA A 12 -17.65 -6.13 10.05
C ALA A 12 -18.27 -4.74 10.08
N GLU A 13 -17.60 -3.81 10.76
CA GLU A 13 -17.98 -2.40 10.82
C GLU A 13 -17.16 -1.61 9.80
N VAL A 14 -17.84 -0.88 8.90
CA VAL A 14 -17.15 -0.04 7.92
C VAL A 14 -16.43 1.09 8.65
N TRP A 15 -15.11 1.12 8.55
CA TRP A 15 -14.29 2.17 9.12
C TRP A 15 -14.06 3.31 8.11
N SER A 16 -13.75 2.96 6.86
CA SER A 16 -13.58 3.93 5.79
C SER A 16 -13.89 3.31 4.45
N THR A 17 -14.42 4.12 3.53
CA THR A 17 -14.61 3.71 2.14
C THR A 17 -14.11 4.83 1.22
N GLN A 18 -13.30 4.43 0.25
CA GLN A 18 -12.71 5.24 -0.79
C GLN A 18 -12.98 4.59 -2.16
N ALA A 19 -12.64 5.30 -3.24
CA ALA A 19 -12.82 4.78 -4.60
C ALA A 19 -12.04 3.47 -4.85
N THR A 20 -10.81 3.38 -4.33
CA THR A 20 -9.90 2.24 -4.55
C THR A 20 -9.89 1.24 -3.40
N SER A 21 -10.53 1.55 -2.27
CA SER A 21 -10.43 0.69 -1.11
C SER A 21 -11.57 0.85 -0.14
N SER A 22 -11.88 -0.22 0.57
CA SER A 22 -12.72 -0.17 1.78
C SER A 22 -11.99 -0.85 2.92
N VAL A 23 -12.13 -0.27 4.11
CA VAL A 23 -11.51 -0.74 5.34
C VAL A 23 -12.63 -1.03 6.33
N TRP A 24 -12.59 -2.23 6.91
CA TRP A 24 -13.51 -2.67 7.95
C TRP A 24 -12.74 -3.01 9.21
N ARG A 25 -13.35 -2.68 10.35
CA ARG A 25 -12.97 -3.20 11.65
C ARG A 25 -13.79 -4.46 11.91
N LEU A 26 -13.15 -5.56 12.26
CA LEU A 26 -13.84 -6.81 12.55
C LEU A 26 -14.03 -6.97 14.06
N ALA A 27 -15.26 -7.28 14.48
CA ALA A 27 -15.61 -7.51 15.87
C ALA A 27 -15.91 -9.00 16.08
N LEU A 28 -14.91 -9.76 16.51
CA LEU A 28 -14.92 -11.23 16.43
C LEU A 28 -14.65 -11.84 17.80
N ALA A 29 -15.33 -12.96 18.10
CA ALA A 29 -14.97 -13.82 19.23
C ALA A 29 -13.80 -14.77 18.91
N GLN A 30 -13.52 -14.99 17.62
CA GLN A 30 -12.50 -15.92 17.14
C GLN A 30 -11.57 -15.25 16.11
N THR A 31 -10.39 -15.85 15.89
CA THR A 31 -9.44 -15.35 14.90
C THR A 31 -10.01 -15.53 13.48
N PRO A 32 -10.17 -14.44 12.70
CA PRO A 32 -10.72 -14.52 11.36
C PRO A 32 -9.75 -15.22 10.41
N ARG A 33 -10.31 -15.92 9.43
CA ARG A 33 -9.53 -16.66 8.43
C ARG A 33 -9.86 -16.15 7.04
N LEU A 34 -8.87 -15.59 6.35
CA LEU A 34 -9.10 -14.94 5.05
C LEU A 34 -9.63 -15.93 4.00
N GLU A 35 -9.35 -17.22 4.18
CA GLU A 35 -9.84 -18.32 3.36
C GLU A 35 -11.38 -18.38 3.31
N GLN A 36 -12.07 -17.84 4.32
CA GLN A 36 -13.54 -17.74 4.33
C GLN A 36 -14.08 -16.81 3.23
N LEU A 37 -13.23 -15.99 2.61
CA LEU A 37 -13.57 -15.22 1.43
C LEU A 37 -13.52 -16.05 0.13
N ASN A 38 -13.21 -17.36 0.19
CA ASN A 38 -13.01 -18.25 -0.95
C ASN A 38 -11.81 -17.84 -1.82
N CYS A 39 -10.66 -17.57 -1.19
CA CYS A 39 -9.42 -17.21 -1.86
C CYS A 39 -8.23 -17.99 -1.27
N GLN A 40 -7.16 -18.15 -2.07
CA GLN A 40 -5.91 -18.74 -1.58
C GLN A 40 -5.12 -17.71 -0.78
N THR A 41 -4.99 -17.96 0.52
CA THR A 41 -4.32 -17.05 1.44
C THR A 41 -2.81 -17.25 1.44
N MET A 42 -2.09 -16.14 1.48
CA MET A 42 -0.67 -16.07 1.76
C MET A 42 -0.44 -15.34 3.07
N THR A 43 0.25 -16.00 3.99
CA THR A 43 0.61 -15.44 5.30
C THR A 43 2.05 -14.96 5.27
N ILE A 44 2.26 -13.68 5.58
CA ILE A 44 3.62 -13.11 5.67
C ILE A 44 4.16 -13.30 7.10
N ASN A 45 3.31 -13.09 8.10
CA ASN A 45 3.61 -13.32 9.51
C ASN A 45 2.30 -13.53 10.29
N ALA A 46 2.39 -13.73 11.61
CA ALA A 46 1.22 -13.96 12.46
C ALA A 46 0.19 -12.81 12.47
N LEU A 47 0.58 -11.60 12.06
CA LEU A 47 -0.25 -10.40 12.11
C LEU A 47 -0.78 -9.98 10.74
N LEU A 48 -0.36 -10.63 9.65
CA LEU A 48 -0.64 -10.18 8.30
C LEU A 48 -0.82 -11.36 7.33
N SER A 49 -2.00 -11.42 6.75
CA SER A 49 -2.40 -12.37 5.71
C SER A 49 -3.08 -11.64 4.56
N TRP A 50 -2.90 -12.11 3.34
CA TRP A 50 -3.55 -11.52 2.17
C TRP A 50 -3.98 -12.59 1.16
N CYS A 51 -4.91 -12.24 0.29
CA CYS A 51 -5.32 -13.07 -0.83
C CYS A 51 -5.86 -12.20 -1.96
N GLU A 52 -5.98 -12.77 -3.16
CA GLU A 52 -6.66 -12.12 -4.29
C GLU A 52 -8.02 -12.80 -4.54
N LYS A 53 -9.06 -11.99 -4.72
CA LYS A 53 -10.43 -12.43 -5.05
C LYS A 53 -11.10 -11.39 -5.94
N ASP A 54 -11.73 -11.82 -7.04
CA ASP A 54 -12.50 -10.95 -7.94
C ASP A 54 -11.73 -9.71 -8.42
N SER A 55 -10.43 -9.85 -8.70
CA SER A 55 -9.50 -8.75 -9.03
C SER A 55 -9.26 -7.73 -7.92
N SER A 56 -9.77 -7.94 -6.71
CA SER A 56 -9.43 -7.19 -5.51
C SER A 56 -8.34 -7.90 -4.71
N LEU A 57 -7.43 -7.13 -4.12
CA LEU A 57 -6.49 -7.61 -3.12
C LEU A 57 -7.13 -7.44 -1.74
N TRP A 58 -7.27 -8.53 -1.01
CA TRP A 58 -7.78 -8.55 0.35
C TRP A 58 -6.61 -8.68 1.30
N LEU A 59 -6.54 -7.77 2.26
CA LEU A 59 -5.50 -7.71 3.29
C LEU A 59 -6.15 -7.78 4.65
N MET A 60 -5.69 -8.69 5.50
CA MET A 60 -6.09 -8.79 6.89
C MET A 60 -4.89 -8.55 7.80
N GLN A 61 -5.08 -7.64 8.75
CA GLN A 61 -4.05 -7.19 9.67
C GLN A 61 -4.58 -7.24 11.11
N GLN A 62 -3.73 -7.66 12.04
CA GLN A 62 -3.99 -7.54 13.46
C GLN A 62 -3.17 -6.40 14.06
N LEU A 63 -3.85 -5.38 14.59
CA LEU A 63 -3.23 -4.20 15.20
C LEU A 63 -3.83 -3.98 16.58
N ASN A 64 -3.01 -3.98 17.63
CA ASN A 64 -3.44 -3.79 19.03
C ASN A 64 -4.57 -4.74 19.45
N GLY A 65 -4.52 -6.00 19.00
CA GLY A 65 -5.55 -7.00 19.27
C GLY A 65 -6.83 -6.85 18.45
N VAL A 66 -6.92 -5.84 17.57
CA VAL A 66 -8.07 -5.61 16.69
C VAL A 66 -7.75 -6.10 15.27
N TYR A 67 -8.71 -6.77 14.64
CA TYR A 67 -8.59 -7.21 13.26
C TYR A 67 -9.14 -6.16 12.30
N TRP A 68 -8.35 -5.88 11.27
CA TRP A 68 -8.65 -4.94 10.21
C TRP A 68 -8.65 -5.69 8.88
N LEU A 69 -9.75 -5.55 8.14
CA LEU A 69 -9.87 -6.06 6.79
C LEU A 69 -9.81 -4.88 5.82
N THR A 70 -8.96 -4.97 4.81
CA THR A 70 -8.89 -3.99 3.74
C THR A 70 -9.09 -4.67 2.40
N GLU A 71 -10.04 -4.20 1.63
CA GLU A 71 -10.19 -4.52 0.22
C GLU A 71 -9.52 -3.41 -0.57
N TYR A 72 -8.55 -3.76 -1.40
CA TYR A 72 -8.01 -2.90 -2.44
C TYR A 72 -8.64 -3.30 -3.77
N ARG A 73 -9.57 -2.48 -4.25
CA ARG A 73 -10.21 -2.66 -5.54
C ARG A 73 -9.26 -2.24 -6.63
N ARG A 74 -9.12 -3.08 -7.65
CA ARG A 74 -8.46 -2.70 -8.88
C ARG A 74 -9.34 -1.67 -9.58
N THR A 75 -9.04 -0.39 -9.38
CA THR A 75 -9.62 0.64 -10.23
C THR A 75 -9.13 0.37 -11.65
N SER A 76 -10.07 0.37 -12.61
CA SER A 76 -9.68 0.74 -13.95
C SER A 76 -9.01 2.08 -13.79
N LEU A 77 -7.72 2.16 -14.11
CA LEU A 77 -7.01 3.43 -14.16
C LEU A 77 -7.86 4.29 -15.10
N SER A 78 -8.72 5.14 -14.51
CA SER A 78 -9.19 6.34 -15.17
C SER A 78 -7.94 6.89 -15.83
N LYS A 79 -7.99 7.12 -17.14
CA LYS A 79 -6.96 7.83 -17.88
C LYS A 79 -6.91 9.26 -17.32
N SER A 80 -6.59 9.41 -16.03
CA SER A 80 -6.15 10.66 -15.45
C SER A 80 -4.90 10.96 -16.24
N VAL A 81 -4.99 12.03 -17.02
CA VAL A 81 -3.91 12.64 -17.78
C VAL A 81 -2.60 12.30 -17.10
N VAL A 82 -1.81 11.42 -17.73
CA VAL A 82 -0.51 10.97 -17.24
C VAL A 82 0.37 12.22 -17.26
N ARG A 83 0.28 13.04 -16.21
CA ARG A 83 1.40 13.88 -15.82
C ARG A 83 2.46 12.87 -15.41
N SER A 84 3.48 12.75 -16.24
CA SER A 84 4.64 11.92 -15.96
C SER A 84 5.31 12.44 -14.69
N ASP A 85 4.81 12.04 -13.53
CA ASP A 85 5.54 12.18 -12.29
C ASP A 85 6.70 11.18 -12.36
N TRP A 86 7.90 11.62 -12.03
CA TRP A 86 9.09 10.77 -12.01
C TRP A 86 8.91 9.57 -11.06
N ARG A 87 7.98 9.68 -10.10
CA ARG A 87 7.56 8.61 -9.19
C ARG A 87 6.85 7.47 -9.93
N GLY A 88 6.27 7.73 -11.09
CA GLY A 88 5.54 6.76 -11.90
C GLY A 88 4.02 6.95 -11.84
N THR A 89 3.28 5.90 -12.17
CA THR A 89 1.82 5.89 -12.14
C THR A 89 1.33 5.73 -10.70
N ARG A 90 0.64 6.74 -10.16
CA ARG A 90 0.05 6.65 -8.81
C ARG A 90 -1.05 5.58 -8.81
N LEU A 91 -0.85 4.52 -8.04
CA LEU A 91 -1.83 3.45 -7.82
C LEU A 91 -2.83 3.83 -6.74
N GLN A 92 -2.33 4.46 -5.67
CA GLN A 92 -3.15 4.79 -4.50
C GLN A 92 -2.59 6.00 -3.76
N GLN A 93 -3.47 6.73 -3.07
CA GLN A 93 -3.11 7.74 -2.09
C GLN A 93 -4.09 7.69 -0.94
N PHE A 94 -3.59 7.78 0.28
CA PHE A 94 -4.41 7.87 1.48
C PHE A 94 -3.69 8.70 2.53
N SER A 95 -4.45 9.20 3.52
CA SER A 95 -3.89 9.91 4.66
C SER A 95 -3.98 9.02 5.90
N ALA A 96 -2.87 8.89 6.62
CA ALA A 96 -2.79 8.11 7.85
C ALA A 96 -1.82 8.80 8.82
N GLN A 97 -2.20 8.94 10.09
CA GLN A 97 -1.34 9.47 11.15
C GLN A 97 -0.70 10.85 10.82
N GLY A 98 -1.46 11.76 10.21
CA GLY A 98 -0.97 13.09 9.81
C GLY A 98 -0.02 13.08 8.60
N GLN A 99 0.12 11.95 7.93
CA GLN A 99 0.94 11.79 6.74
C GLN A 99 0.05 11.54 5.53
N THR A 100 0.47 12.04 4.37
CA THR A 100 -0.06 11.60 3.09
C THR A 100 0.86 10.51 2.56
N VAL A 101 0.31 9.30 2.42
CA VAL A 101 0.99 8.14 1.84
C VAL A 101 0.48 7.94 0.42
N ALA A 102 1.41 7.84 -0.53
CA ALA A 102 1.11 7.58 -1.93
C ALA A 102 1.95 6.42 -2.46
N ILE A 103 1.31 5.53 -3.22
CA ILE A 103 1.92 4.35 -3.81
C ILE A 103 1.94 4.54 -5.32
N TYR A 104 3.12 4.34 -5.92
CA TYR A 104 3.37 4.52 -7.34
C TYR A 104 3.96 3.24 -7.94
N GLN A 105 3.56 2.94 -9.17
CA GLN A 105 4.19 1.93 -10.01
C GLN A 105 5.10 2.59 -11.03
N ASN A 106 6.32 2.05 -11.11
CA ASN A 106 7.37 2.57 -11.96
C ASN A 106 8.00 1.43 -12.76
N ASN A 107 8.33 1.70 -14.02
CA ASN A 107 8.97 0.73 -14.90
C ASN A 107 10.51 0.80 -14.82
N TYR A 108 11.07 1.80 -14.14
CA TYR A 108 12.51 1.91 -13.92
C TYR A 108 13.00 0.90 -12.89
N HIS A 109 14.24 0.45 -13.07
CA HIS A 109 14.91 -0.43 -12.11
C HIS A 109 15.15 0.31 -10.78
N PRO A 110 15.06 -0.34 -9.60
CA PRO A 110 15.22 0.35 -8.31
C PRO A 110 16.53 1.13 -8.17
N LYS A 111 17.65 0.61 -8.69
CA LYS A 111 18.94 1.33 -8.72
C LYS A 111 18.91 2.62 -9.56
N GLN A 112 18.10 2.66 -10.63
CA GLN A 112 17.95 3.89 -11.43
C GLN A 112 17.16 4.94 -10.63
N LEU A 113 16.10 4.52 -9.94
CA LEU A 113 15.32 5.40 -9.08
C LEU A 113 16.14 5.92 -7.89
N GLU A 114 16.96 5.07 -7.28
CA GLU A 114 17.87 5.47 -6.20
C GLU A 114 18.85 6.56 -6.64
N ARG A 115 19.54 6.36 -7.76
CA ARG A 115 20.44 7.40 -8.34
C ARG A 115 19.69 8.68 -8.68
N TYR A 116 18.52 8.53 -9.29
CA TYR A 116 17.69 9.67 -9.67
C TYR A 116 17.23 10.48 -8.44
N LEU A 117 16.80 9.81 -7.38
CA LEU A 117 16.42 10.42 -6.11
C LEU A 117 17.57 11.23 -5.50
N LYS A 118 18.77 10.66 -5.47
CA LYS A 118 19.99 11.35 -4.99
C LYS A 118 20.26 12.63 -5.77
N LEU A 119 20.13 12.59 -7.10
CA LEU A 119 20.38 13.74 -7.97
C LEU A 119 19.27 14.80 -7.83
N ARG A 120 18.01 14.39 -7.99
CA ARG A 120 16.83 15.27 -7.96
C ARG A 120 16.70 16.02 -6.64
N HIS A 121 17.02 15.34 -5.54
CA HIS A 121 16.88 15.89 -4.20
C HIS A 121 18.23 16.21 -3.54
N SER A 122 19.29 16.41 -4.32
CA SER A 122 20.64 16.72 -3.81
C SER A 122 20.65 17.89 -2.81
N GLY A 123 19.86 18.95 -3.05
CA GLY A 123 19.71 20.08 -2.13
C GLY A 123 18.95 19.80 -0.83
N ARG A 124 18.35 18.60 -0.67
CA ARG A 124 17.67 18.14 0.55
C ARG A 124 18.50 17.15 1.37
N HIS A 125 19.75 16.90 0.96
CA HIS A 125 20.67 15.94 1.57
C HIS A 125 20.03 14.56 1.81
N PRO A 126 19.68 13.85 0.73
CA PRO A 126 18.92 12.60 0.81
C PRO A 126 19.74 11.54 1.52
N ILE A 127 19.19 10.97 2.60
CA ILE A 127 19.81 9.83 3.29
C ILE A 127 19.27 8.57 2.65
N VAL A 128 20.15 7.81 1.99
CA VAL A 128 19.78 6.58 1.28
C VAL A 128 20.37 5.38 2.02
N THR A 129 19.49 4.45 2.40
CA THR A 129 19.82 3.19 3.05
C THR A 129 19.36 2.05 2.16
N GLU A 130 20.26 1.18 1.74
CA GLU A 130 19.89 -0.10 1.11
C GLU A 130 19.48 -1.08 2.21
N LEU A 131 18.28 -1.64 2.09
CA LEU A 131 17.72 -2.56 3.08
C LEU A 131 17.99 -4.01 2.69
N SER A 132 17.83 -4.34 1.41
CA SER A 132 18.12 -5.67 0.84
C SER A 132 17.93 -5.66 -0.67
N HIS A 133 18.82 -6.30 -1.43
CA HIS A 133 18.66 -6.68 -2.85
C HIS A 133 17.71 -5.80 -3.69
N GLY A 134 18.07 -4.53 -3.91
CA GLY A 134 17.26 -3.61 -4.72
C GLY A 134 16.06 -2.98 -4.01
N ARG A 135 16.03 -3.02 -2.68
CA ARG A 135 15.11 -2.27 -1.83
C ARG A 135 15.86 -1.13 -1.14
N PHE A 136 15.36 0.08 -1.33
CA PHE A 136 15.99 1.29 -0.83
C PHE A 136 15.00 2.09 0.01
N TYR A 137 15.49 2.61 1.12
CA TYR A 137 14.82 3.67 1.87
C TYR A 137 15.56 4.97 1.65
N VAL A 138 14.81 6.03 1.37
CA VAL A 138 15.33 7.38 1.16
C VAL A 138 14.56 8.33 2.06
N SER A 139 15.27 8.96 2.99
CA SER A 139 14.71 10.02 3.82
C SER A 139 15.13 11.37 3.26
N LEU A 140 14.14 12.23 3.00
CA LEU A 140 14.34 13.59 2.53
C LEU A 140 13.96 14.58 3.62
N GLN A 141 14.82 15.56 3.88
CA GLN A 141 14.57 16.62 4.85
C GLN A 141 13.98 17.86 4.14
N LYS A 142 13.18 18.65 4.89
CA LYS A 142 12.62 19.96 4.48
C LYS A 142 11.91 19.98 3.08
N PRO A 143 10.63 19.59 2.97
CA PRO A 143 9.76 18.99 3.99
C PRO A 143 10.20 17.56 4.34
N SER A 144 9.67 16.96 5.41
CA SER A 144 9.98 15.56 5.71
C SER A 144 9.23 14.65 4.74
N GLU A 145 9.96 13.82 4.00
CA GLU A 145 9.39 12.82 3.10
C GLU A 145 10.21 11.54 3.16
N ASP A 146 9.53 10.44 3.44
CA ASP A 146 10.09 9.11 3.48
C ASP A 146 9.70 8.35 2.22
N ILE A 147 10.69 7.85 1.48
CA ILE A 147 10.48 7.17 0.22
C ILE A 147 11.04 5.76 0.32
N PHE A 148 10.20 4.78 0.01
CA PHE A 148 10.58 3.38 -0.03
C PHE A 148 10.46 2.86 -1.46
N VAL A 149 11.53 2.29 -1.99
CA VAL A 149 11.60 1.74 -3.35
C VAL A 149 11.83 0.24 -3.24
N TYR A 150 11.03 -0.57 -3.94
CA TYR A 150 11.22 -2.02 -3.96
C TYR A 150 10.79 -2.67 -5.28
N ALA A 151 11.57 -3.65 -5.73
CA ALA A 151 11.27 -4.44 -6.91
C ALA A 151 10.12 -5.45 -6.68
N ARG A 152 9.32 -5.66 -7.72
CA ARG A 152 8.36 -6.75 -7.90
C ARG A 152 8.55 -7.37 -9.29
N THR A 153 7.88 -8.49 -9.53
CA THR A 153 7.85 -9.16 -10.85
C THR A 153 7.28 -8.28 -11.96
N GLN A 154 6.40 -7.34 -11.63
CA GLN A 154 5.70 -6.45 -12.58
C GLN A 154 6.25 -5.01 -12.57
N GLY A 155 7.49 -4.81 -12.14
CA GLY A 155 8.16 -3.50 -12.10
C GLY A 155 8.54 -3.08 -10.68
N THR A 156 8.76 -1.79 -10.47
CA THR A 156 9.19 -1.23 -9.20
C THR A 156 8.04 -0.47 -8.55
N LEU A 157 7.85 -0.68 -7.26
CA LEU A 157 6.94 0.13 -6.46
C LEU A 157 7.73 1.18 -5.68
N LEU A 158 7.17 2.39 -5.67
CA LEU A 158 7.65 3.52 -4.88
C LEU A 158 6.53 3.94 -3.94
N VAL A 159 6.80 3.90 -2.65
CA VAL A 159 5.92 4.41 -1.60
C VAL A 159 6.52 5.70 -1.09
N SER A 160 5.76 6.79 -1.11
CA SER A 160 6.15 8.07 -0.52
C SER A 160 5.21 8.39 0.63
N ALA A 161 5.78 8.75 1.78
CA ALA A 161 5.05 9.23 2.95
C ALA A 161 5.55 10.65 3.27
N GLN A 162 4.69 11.64 3.07
CA GLN A 162 5.00 13.03 3.32
C GLN A 162 4.27 13.52 4.58
N ARG A 163 4.99 14.16 5.50
CA ARG A 163 4.40 14.83 6.66
C ARG A 163 3.90 16.22 6.27
N HIS A 164 2.71 16.57 6.75
CA HIS A 164 2.18 17.94 6.68
C HIS A 164 2.83 18.84 7.73
#